data_AF-A0A953HRN8-F1
#
_entry.id   AF-A0A953HRN8-F1
#
_cell.length_a   1.000
_cell.length_b   1.000
_cell.length_c   1.000
_cell.angle_alpha   90.00
_cell.angle_beta   90.00
_cell.angle_gamma   90.00
#
_symmetry.space_group_name_H-M   'P 1'
#
loop_
_entity.id
_entity.type
_entity.pdbx_description
1 polymer ?
#
loop_
_entity_poly.entity_id
_entity_poly.type
_entity_poly.pdbx_seq_one_letter_code
_entity_poly.pdbx_strand_id
1 'polypeptide(L)'
;MGSAMADGREQGGDGAGAAPFTLVAPATPGPFVFASPHSGDVYPADMGAAAGLDAASLRSAEDALVDRLIAPGQAGGAALLLA
;
A
#
# COMPACT_ATOMS: atom_id res chain seq x y z
N MET A 1 -1.87 -33.07 7.90
CA MET A 1 -1.47 -32.81 6.51
C MET A 1 -2.55 -31.95 5.88
N GLY A 2 -2.28 -30.66 5.67
CA GLY A 2 -3.01 -29.71 4.80
C GLY A 2 -4.53 -29.55 4.95
N SER A 3 -4.98 -28.63 5.81
CA SER A 3 -6.27 -27.97 5.60
C SER A 3 -5.99 -26.58 5.02
N ALA A 4 -6.29 -26.41 3.73
CA ALA A 4 -6.18 -25.15 3.02
C ALA A 4 -7.18 -24.14 3.61
N MET A 5 -6.68 -23.05 4.19
CA MET A 5 -7.45 -21.86 4.47
C MET A 5 -7.71 -21.19 3.11
N ALA A 6 -8.96 -21.20 2.66
CA ALA A 6 -9.38 -20.49 1.47
C ALA A 6 -9.27 -18.99 1.73
N ASP A 7 -8.33 -18.35 1.05
CA ASP A 7 -8.19 -16.89 0.99
C ASP A 7 -9.35 -16.36 0.13
N GLY A 8 -10.35 -15.81 0.81
CA GLY A 8 -11.51 -15.16 0.20
C GLY A 8 -11.10 -13.84 -0.46
N ARG A 9 -10.45 -13.93 -1.62
CA ARG A 9 -10.30 -12.78 -2.51
C ARG A 9 -11.64 -12.57 -3.20
N GLU A 10 -12.42 -11.62 -2.71
CA GLU A 10 -13.49 -11.02 -3.49
C GLU A 10 -12.86 -10.38 -4.75
N GLN A 11 -13.07 -11.02 -5.90
CA GLN A 11 -12.78 -10.46 -7.20
C GLN A 11 -14.03 -9.74 -7.68
N GLY A 12 -13.98 -8.40 -7.68
CA GLY A 12 -15.03 -7.52 -8.19
C GLY A 12 -14.50 -6.57 -9.26
N GLY A 13 -14.86 -6.88 -10.52
CA GLY A 13 -15.27 -5.97 -11.61
C GLY A 13 -14.49 -4.68 -11.93
N ASP A 14 -13.87 -4.70 -13.11
CA ASP A 14 -13.58 -3.63 -14.08
C ASP A 14 -14.11 -2.20 -13.79
N GLY A 15 -13.18 -1.24 -13.60
CA GLY A 15 -13.41 0.18 -13.85
C GLY A 15 -13.19 1.17 -12.69
N ALA A 16 -12.76 0.73 -11.51
CA ALA A 16 -12.42 1.61 -10.39
C ALA A 16 -10.91 1.54 -10.10
N GLY A 17 -10.25 2.69 -9.93
CA GLY A 17 -8.83 2.76 -9.57
C GLY A 17 -8.53 1.91 -8.31
N ALA A 18 -7.27 1.46 -8.19
CA ALA A 18 -6.82 0.74 -7.00
C ALA A 18 -7.27 1.47 -5.72
N ALA A 19 -7.59 0.71 -4.67
CA ALA A 19 -7.95 1.30 -3.38
C ALA A 19 -6.89 2.33 -2.97
N PRO A 20 -7.29 3.52 -2.48
CA PRO A 20 -6.36 4.62 -2.22
C PRO A 20 -5.40 4.38 -1.05
N PHE A 21 -5.58 3.25 -0.35
CA PHE A 21 -4.69 2.76 0.68
C PHE A 21 -4.90 1.26 0.89
N THR A 22 -3.92 0.61 1.49
CA THR A 22 -4.00 -0.75 2.02
C THR A 22 -3.84 -0.73 3.55
N LEU A 23 -4.73 -1.44 4.25
CA LEU A 23 -4.60 -1.67 5.69
C LEU A 23 -4.15 -3.11 5.95
N VAL A 24 -2.98 -3.29 6.56
CA VAL A 24 -2.45 -4.59 6.94
C VAL A 24 -2.60 -4.76 8.45
N ALA A 25 -3.47 -5.71 8.84
CA ALA A 25 -3.68 -6.05 10.25
C ALA A 25 -2.65 -7.08 10.74
N PRO A 26 -2.13 -6.94 11.98
CA PRO A 26 -1.34 -7.98 12.61
C PRO A 26 -2.22 -9.13 13.11
N ALA A 27 -1.66 -10.33 13.26
CA ALA A 27 -2.37 -11.47 13.84
C ALA A 27 -2.76 -11.24 15.31
N THR A 28 -1.88 -10.59 16.08
CA THR A 28 -2.14 -10.14 17.45
C THR A 28 -1.81 -8.65 17.54
N PRO A 29 -2.81 -7.77 17.73
CA PRO A 29 -2.59 -6.33 17.80
C PRO A 29 -1.74 -5.90 19.01
N GLY A 30 -0.71 -5.11 18.72
CA GLY A 30 0.13 -4.40 19.70
C GLY A 30 -0.16 -2.90 19.72
N PRO A 31 0.66 -2.10 20.45
CA PRO A 31 0.41 -0.67 20.66
C PRO A 31 0.90 0.23 19.51
N PHE A 32 1.36 -0.35 18.39
CA PHE A 32 1.98 0.41 17.31
C PHE A 32 1.11 0.43 16.05
N VAL A 33 1.08 1.60 15.42
CA VAL A 33 0.56 1.80 14.07
C VAL A 33 1.66 2.50 13.28
N PHE A 34 2.03 1.92 12.15
CA PHE A 34 2.93 2.56 11.20
C PHE A 34 2.14 2.97 9.96
N ALA A 35 2.44 4.14 9.43
CA ALA A 35 1.84 4.66 8.21
C ALA A 35 2.92 5.01 7.20
N SER A 36 2.69 4.68 5.93
CA SER A 36 3.55 5.02 4.79
C SER A 36 2.71 5.71 3.71
N PRO A 37 2.40 7.01 3.87
CA PRO A 37 1.49 7.74 2.99
C PRO A 37 2.10 8.13 1.63
N HIS A 38 3.43 8.04 1.48
CA HIS A 38 4.17 8.54 0.31
C HIS A 38 4.97 7.47 -0.43
N SER A 39 4.83 6.19 -0.07
CA SER A 39 5.55 5.09 -0.74
C SER A 39 4.81 4.49 -1.94
N GLY A 40 3.61 4.98 -2.26
CA GLY A 40 2.82 4.51 -3.39
C GLY A 40 3.37 5.02 -4.74
N ASP A 41 3.28 4.19 -5.78
CA ASP A 41 3.79 4.46 -7.13
C ASP A 41 2.69 4.43 -8.20
N VAL A 42 1.41 4.43 -7.79
CA VAL A 42 0.26 4.45 -8.69
C VAL A 42 -0.07 5.89 -9.08
N TYR A 43 0.13 6.19 -10.36
CA TYR A 43 -0.27 7.44 -10.98
C TYR A 43 -1.58 7.25 -11.76
N PRO A 44 -2.73 7.81 -11.31
CA PRO A 44 -4.00 7.66 -12.00
C PRO A 44 -3.95 8.15 -13.46
N ALA A 45 -4.61 7.43 -14.37
CA ALA A 45 -4.61 7.77 -15.79
C ALA A 45 -5.24 9.15 -16.10
N ASP A 46 -6.10 9.62 -15.21
CA ASP A 46 -6.80 10.91 -15.25
C ASP A 46 -6.09 12.02 -14.46
N MET A 47 -4.91 11.76 -13.86
CA MET A 47 -4.11 12.74 -13.11
C MET A 47 -3.73 13.97 -13.97
N GLY A 48 -3.64 13.80 -15.28
CA GLY A 48 -3.27 14.84 -16.22
C GLY A 48 -1.78 15.19 -16.17
N ALA A 49 -1.27 15.78 -17.24
CA ALA A 49 0.11 16.26 -17.30
C ALA A 49 0.21 17.70 -16.78
N ALA A 50 1.30 17.99 -16.06
CA ALA A 50 1.64 19.34 -15.63
C ALA A 50 3.08 19.69 -16.01
N ALA A 51 3.33 20.95 -16.36
CA ALA A 51 4.66 21.41 -16.72
C ALA A 51 5.63 21.25 -15.52
N GLY A 52 6.76 20.58 -15.74
CA GLY A 52 7.75 20.31 -14.68
C GLY A 52 7.46 19.09 -13.80
N LEU A 53 6.37 18.35 -14.05
CA LEU A 53 6.08 17.06 -13.40
C LEU A 53 6.26 15.92 -14.40
N ASP A 54 7.51 15.73 -14.86
CA ASP A 54 7.86 14.53 -15.61
C ASP A 54 7.90 13.29 -14.69
N ALA A 55 8.03 12.10 -15.28
CA ALA A 55 8.01 10.86 -14.52
C ALA A 55 9.16 10.74 -13.49
N ALA A 56 10.30 11.41 -13.71
CA ALA A 56 11.40 11.40 -12.75
C ALA A 56 11.12 12.36 -11.59
N SER A 57 10.55 13.53 -11.87
CA SER A 57 10.09 14.48 -10.85
C SER A 57 9.01 13.85 -9.96
N LEU A 58 8.05 13.13 -10.54
CA LEU A 58 7.03 12.42 -9.79
C LEU A 58 7.64 11.36 -8.85
N ARG A 59 8.50 10.48 -9.38
CA ARG A 59 9.20 9.47 -8.56
C ARG A 59 10.08 10.07 -7.47
N SER A 60 10.66 11.25 -7.70
CA SER A 60 11.49 11.92 -6.68
C SER A 60 10.70 12.40 -5.46
N ALA A 61 9.38 12.53 -5.59
CA ALA A 61 8.48 12.89 -4.50
C ALA A 61 7.98 11.69 -3.69
N GLU A 62 8.29 10.46 -4.11
CA GLU A 62 7.96 9.24 -3.39
C GLU A 62 8.93 9.01 -2.22
N ASP A 63 8.40 8.62 -1.06
CA ASP A 63 9.17 7.96 0.00
C ASP A 63 9.36 6.49 -0.38
N ALA A 64 10.11 6.27 -1.46
CA ALA A 64 10.19 4.99 -2.13
C ALA A 64 10.61 3.87 -1.17
N LEU A 65 9.88 2.75 -1.23
CA LEU A 65 10.15 1.51 -0.48
C LEU A 65 9.97 1.60 1.04
N VAL A 66 9.44 2.70 1.59
CA VAL A 66 9.18 2.81 3.03
C VAL A 66 8.13 1.80 3.50
N ASP A 67 7.13 1.48 2.67
CA ASP A 67 6.19 0.37 2.88
C ASP A 67 6.92 -0.96 3.15
N ARG A 68 7.95 -1.26 2.36
CA ARG A 68 8.75 -2.48 2.50
C ARG A 68 9.67 -2.40 3.72
N LEU A 69 10.19 -1.22 4.02
CA LEU A 69 11.03 -0.99 5.19
C LEU A 69 10.25 -1.28 6.49
N ILE A 70 8.99 -0.85 6.57
CA ILE A 70 8.15 -1.04 7.75
C ILE A 70 7.39 -2.37 7.79
N ALA A 71 7.33 -3.10 6.67
CA ALA A 71 6.57 -4.36 6.54
C ALA A 71 6.84 -5.39 7.66
N PRO A 72 8.09 -5.60 8.15
CA PRO A 72 8.34 -6.52 9.26
C PRO A 72 7.62 -6.16 10.56
N GLY A 73 7.19 -4.90 10.73
CA GLY A 73 6.45 -4.42 11.90
C GLY A 73 5.13 -5.17 12.13
N GLN A 74 4.49 -5.68 11.07
CA GLN A 74 3.26 -6.48 11.19
C GLN A 74 3.48 -7.72 12.06
N ALA A 75 4.62 -8.41 11.89
CA ALA A 75 4.96 -9.59 12.69
C ALA A 75 5.21 -9.23 14.17
N GLY A 76 5.59 -7.99 14.45
CA GLY A 76 5.73 -7.44 15.81
C GLY A 76 4.42 -6.93 16.42
N GLY A 77 3.29 -7.10 15.74
CA GLY A 77 1.98 -6.65 16.22
C GLY A 77 1.58 -5.23 15.78
N ALA A 78 2.32 -4.60 14.87
CA ALA A 78 1.94 -3.29 14.34
C ALA A 78 0.84 -3.42 13.26
N ALA A 79 -0.12 -2.50 13.25
CA ALA A 79 -0.96 -2.27 12.09
C ALA A 79 -0.23 -1.36 11.09
N LEU A 80 -0.33 -1.65 9.79
CA LEU A 80 0.32 -0.86 8.74
C LEU A 80 -0.75 -0.21 7.84
N LEU A 81 -0.68 1.10 7.67
CA LEU A 81 -1.47 1.87 6.72
C LEU A 81 -0.57 2.32 5.56
N LEU A 82 -0.77 1.76 4.37
CA LEU A 82 0.07 1.97 3.21
C LEU A 82 -0.71 2.71 2.13
N ALA A 83 -0.06 3.62 1.40
CA ALA A 83 -0.62 4.20 0.17
C ALA A 83 -0.77 3.14 -0.93
#